data_AF-A0AAX2ADP2-F1
#
_entry.id   AF-A0AAX2ADP2-F1
#
_cell.length_a   1.000
_cell.length_b   1.000
_cell.length_c   1.000
_cell.angle_alpha   90.00
_cell.angle_beta   90.00
_cell.angle_gamma   90.00
#
_symmetry.space_group_name_H-M   'P 1'
#
loop_
_entity.id
_entity.type
_entity.pdbx_description
1 polymer ?
#
loop_
_entity_poly.entity_id
_entity_poly.type
_entity_poly.pdbx_seq_one_letter_code
_entity_poly.pdbx_strand_id
1 'polypeptide(L)'
;MNKKEMKEFFGEDLEFLKTNENLKNLLDNLCPNRAKYLMQKANKQTFLRFLENEKYFDALRDFERELYPLLLDRDTSIWKKLANDKTLSIQARLRSAYLYTYLSKKPLKLDFDIEKYKDQFSFYHGNRSKDGDGYASMFGLKNGLNNMRFNQFKSTGSF
;
A
#
# COMPACT_ATOMS: atom_id res chain seq x y z
N MET A 1 -15.51 9.74 -13.03
CA MET A 1 -14.54 10.66 -13.67
C MET A 1 -15.27 11.51 -14.69
N ASN A 2 -14.97 12.80 -14.84
CA ASN A 2 -15.70 13.67 -15.78
C ASN A 2 -15.18 13.51 -17.24
N LYS A 3 -15.95 13.98 -18.23
CA LYS A 3 -15.66 13.79 -19.66
C LYS A 3 -14.34 14.45 -20.10
N LYS A 4 -13.92 15.53 -19.42
CA LYS A 4 -12.65 16.23 -19.68
C LYS A 4 -11.47 15.38 -19.21
N GLU A 5 -11.57 14.84 -17.99
CA GLU A 5 -10.58 13.91 -17.42
C GLU A 5 -10.46 12.64 -18.26
N MET A 6 -11.59 12.04 -18.67
CA MET A 6 -11.57 10.84 -19.52
C MET A 6 -10.85 11.04 -20.86
N LYS A 7 -11.05 12.20 -21.51
CA LYS A 7 -10.34 12.55 -22.75
C LYS A 7 -8.85 12.75 -22.53
N GLU A 8 -8.47 13.35 -21.41
CA GLU A 8 -7.08 13.55 -21.02
C GLU A 8 -6.37 12.21 -20.73
N PHE A 9 -7.08 11.24 -20.14
CA PHE A 9 -6.53 9.94 -19.74
C PHE A 9 -6.52 8.87 -20.83
N PHE A 10 -7.52 8.84 -21.73
CA PHE A 10 -7.68 7.76 -22.73
C PHE A 10 -7.61 8.24 -24.18
N GLY A 11 -7.43 9.54 -24.41
CA GLY A 11 -7.50 10.15 -25.74
C GLY A 11 -8.93 10.49 -26.15
N GLU A 12 -9.09 11.02 -27.36
CA GLU A 12 -10.41 11.49 -27.83
C GLU A 12 -11.40 10.38 -28.17
N ASP A 13 -10.90 9.18 -28.43
CA ASP A 13 -11.72 8.07 -28.92
C ASP A 13 -12.35 7.27 -27.78
N LEU A 14 -13.45 7.81 -27.25
CA LEU A 14 -14.25 7.20 -26.18
C LEU A 14 -15.38 6.30 -26.73
N GLU A 15 -15.40 6.00 -28.04
CA GLU A 15 -16.48 5.21 -28.64
C GLU A 15 -16.52 3.77 -28.12
N PHE A 16 -15.35 3.18 -27.81
CA PHE A 16 -15.27 1.84 -27.22
C PHE A 16 -15.90 1.73 -25.82
N LEU A 17 -16.09 2.86 -25.12
CA LEU A 17 -16.80 2.88 -23.83
C LEU A 17 -18.31 2.83 -23.99
N LYS A 18 -18.84 3.19 -25.18
CA LYS A 18 -20.27 3.06 -25.48
C LYS A 18 -20.68 1.61 -25.69
N THR A 19 -19.75 0.77 -26.17
CA THR A 19 -19.99 -0.65 -26.48
C THR A 19 -19.66 -1.59 -25.32
N ASN A 20 -19.05 -1.09 -24.24
CA ASN A 20 -18.62 -1.90 -23.11
C ASN A 20 -19.10 -1.30 -21.78
N GLU A 21 -20.39 -1.52 -21.46
CA GLU A 21 -21.04 -1.01 -20.25
C GLU A 21 -20.32 -1.42 -18.96
N ASN A 22 -19.71 -2.61 -18.92
CA ASN A 22 -18.94 -3.06 -17.76
C ASN A 22 -17.69 -2.20 -17.54
N LEU A 23 -16.98 -1.85 -18.61
CA LEU A 23 -15.81 -0.97 -18.54
C LEU A 23 -16.21 0.47 -18.21
N LYS A 24 -17.31 0.96 -18.77
CA LYS A 24 -17.87 2.27 -18.45
C LYS A 24 -18.28 2.37 -16.98
N ASN A 25 -19.01 1.39 -16.46
CA ASN A 25 -19.36 1.31 -15.04
C ASN A 25 -18.12 1.21 -14.15
N LEU A 26 -17.08 0.49 -14.58
CA LEU A 26 -15.81 0.43 -13.86
C LEU A 26 -15.14 1.82 -13.79
N LEU A 27 -15.12 2.56 -14.91
CA LEU A 27 -14.49 3.88 -15.05
C LEU A 27 -15.28 5.00 -14.38
N ASP A 28 -16.61 4.91 -14.38
CA ASP A 28 -17.49 5.84 -13.68
C ASP A 28 -17.35 5.67 -12.16
N ASN A 29 -17.14 4.45 -11.68
CA ASN A 29 -16.85 4.13 -10.28
C ASN A 29 -15.37 4.28 -9.91
N LEU A 30 -14.46 4.38 -10.88
CA LEU A 30 -13.06 4.68 -10.66
C LEU A 30 -12.94 6.19 -10.35
N CYS A 31 -12.68 6.48 -9.08
CA CYS A 31 -12.18 7.79 -8.68
C CYS A 31 -10.98 8.15 -9.59
N PRO A 32 -10.88 9.37 -10.14
CA PRO A 32 -9.78 9.78 -11.03
C PRO A 32 -8.40 9.53 -10.39
N ASN A 33 -8.30 9.69 -9.07
CA ASN A 33 -7.10 9.37 -8.30
C ASN A 33 -6.77 7.87 -8.32
N ARG A 34 -7.79 7.02 -8.28
CA ARG A 34 -7.67 5.56 -8.37
C ARG A 34 -7.34 5.10 -9.79
N ALA A 35 -7.90 5.73 -10.81
CA ALA A 35 -7.53 5.50 -12.21
C ALA A 35 -6.06 5.90 -12.48
N LYS A 36 -5.63 7.08 -12.03
CA LYS A 36 -4.24 7.55 -12.14
C LYS A 36 -3.26 6.61 -11.40
N TYR A 37 -3.66 6.12 -10.24
CA TYR A 37 -2.92 5.12 -9.47
C TYR A 37 -2.83 3.75 -10.20
N LEU A 38 -3.93 3.26 -10.77
CA LEU A 38 -3.94 2.01 -11.55
C LEU A 38 -3.13 2.12 -12.85
N MET A 39 -3.13 3.29 -13.49
CA MET A 39 -2.33 3.58 -14.69
C MET A 39 -0.84 3.75 -14.38
N GLN A 40 -0.50 4.27 -13.19
CA GLN A 40 0.87 4.24 -12.67
C GLN A 40 1.35 2.84 -12.29
N LYS A 41 0.49 1.82 -12.40
CA LYS A 41 0.71 0.39 -12.21
C LYS A 41 2.03 0.12 -11.51
N ALA A 42 1.97 0.26 -10.19
CA ALA A 42 3.07 0.17 -9.25
C ALA A 42 4.15 -0.79 -9.73
N ASN A 43 5.21 -0.21 -10.31
CA ASN A 43 6.39 -0.99 -10.63
C ASN A 43 6.95 -1.52 -9.30
N LYS A 44 7.81 -2.55 -9.34
CA LYS A 44 8.45 -3.07 -8.13
C LYS A 44 9.03 -1.93 -7.27
N GLN A 45 9.59 -0.89 -7.90
CA GLN A 45 10.16 0.28 -7.25
C GLN A 45 9.16 1.06 -6.37
N THR A 46 7.91 1.20 -6.79
CA THR A 46 6.87 1.88 -5.99
C THR A 46 6.67 1.20 -4.65
N PHE A 47 6.54 -0.14 -4.64
CA PHE A 47 6.40 -0.91 -3.40
C PHE A 47 7.69 -0.87 -2.57
N LEU A 48 8.85 -0.99 -3.23
CA LEU A 48 10.15 -0.92 -2.55
C LEU A 48 10.35 0.39 -1.83
N ARG A 49 9.84 1.49 -2.37
CA ARG A 49 9.91 2.80 -1.73
C ARG A 49 9.27 2.83 -0.35
N PHE A 50 8.13 2.15 -0.17
CA PHE A 50 7.45 2.06 1.12
C PHE A 50 8.09 1.02 2.06
N LEU A 51 8.66 -0.05 1.50
CA LEU A 51 9.32 -1.10 2.27
C LEU A 51 10.72 -0.69 2.75
N GLU A 52 11.43 0.13 1.98
CA GLU A 52 12.73 0.73 2.29
C GLU A 52 12.56 2.20 2.68
N ASN A 53 11.51 2.51 3.46
CA ASN A 53 11.04 3.88 3.66
C ASN A 53 12.05 4.86 4.28
N GLU A 54 13.09 4.36 4.94
CA GLU A 54 14.21 5.17 5.44
C GLU A 54 14.96 5.94 4.34
N LYS A 55 14.96 5.44 3.11
CA LYS A 55 15.66 6.07 1.98
C LYS A 55 14.84 7.16 1.29
N TYR A 56 13.56 7.26 1.60
CA TYR A 56 12.59 7.97 0.78
C TYR A 56 11.65 8.90 1.53
N PHE A 57 11.58 8.80 2.87
CA PHE A 57 10.60 9.52 3.66
C PHE A 57 11.18 10.01 4.98
N ASP A 58 11.33 11.31 5.14
CA ASP A 58 11.80 11.90 6.41
C ASP A 58 10.66 12.23 7.38
N ALA A 59 9.40 12.19 6.91
CA ALA A 59 8.21 12.45 7.71
C ALA A 59 7.16 11.35 7.61
N LEU A 60 6.61 10.94 8.76
CA LEU A 60 5.56 9.93 8.86
C LEU A 60 4.31 10.32 8.07
N ARG A 61 3.91 11.61 8.10
CA ARG A 61 2.72 12.06 7.39
C ARG A 61 2.84 11.94 5.87
N ASP A 62 4.02 12.21 5.31
CA ASP A 62 4.25 12.07 3.88
C ASP A 62 4.23 10.60 3.46
N PHE A 63 4.84 9.73 4.27
CA PHE A 63 4.76 8.29 4.10
C PHE A 63 3.31 7.78 4.09
N GLU A 64 2.50 8.16 5.08
CA GLU A 64 1.10 7.73 5.16
C GLU A 64 0.25 8.29 4.02
N ARG A 65 0.46 9.55 3.62
CA ARG A 65 -0.26 10.19 2.52
C ARG A 65 -0.08 9.44 1.21
N GLU A 66 1.09 8.89 0.97
CA GLU A 66 1.38 8.13 -0.25
C GLU A 66 1.04 6.63 -0.13
N LEU A 67 1.19 6.05 1.06
CA LEU A 67 0.89 4.64 1.30
C LEU A 67 -0.61 4.35 1.36
N TYR A 68 -1.40 5.19 2.03
CA TYR A 68 -2.81 4.87 2.32
C TYR A 68 -3.67 4.69 1.06
N PRO A 69 -3.53 5.51 -0.01
CA PRO A 69 -4.19 5.24 -1.29
C PRO A 69 -3.86 3.84 -1.83
N LEU A 70 -2.60 3.42 -1.73
CA LEU A 70 -2.11 2.13 -2.22
C LEU A 70 -2.72 0.95 -1.44
N LEU A 71 -3.03 1.13 -0.16
CA LEU A 71 -3.66 0.11 0.67
C LEU A 71 -5.16 -0.04 0.44
N LEU A 72 -5.84 0.94 -0.17
CA LEU A 72 -7.28 0.87 -0.44
C LEU A 72 -7.65 -0.17 -1.51
N ASP A 73 -6.73 -0.52 -2.40
CA ASP A 73 -6.94 -1.52 -3.45
C ASP A 73 -7.00 -2.95 -2.92
N ARG A 74 -6.50 -3.20 -1.70
CA ARG A 74 -6.50 -4.50 -1.01
C ARG A 74 -5.89 -5.66 -1.80
N ASP A 75 -5.20 -5.43 -2.91
CA ASP A 75 -4.41 -6.48 -3.55
C ASP A 75 -3.27 -6.88 -2.61
N THR A 76 -3.32 -8.13 -2.15
CA THR A 76 -2.36 -8.68 -1.19
C THR A 76 -1.30 -9.55 -1.85
N SER A 77 -1.45 -9.87 -3.14
CA SER A 77 -0.57 -10.79 -3.86
C SER A 77 0.87 -10.29 -3.91
N ILE A 78 1.04 -8.98 -4.14
CA ILE A 78 2.35 -8.34 -4.22
C ILE A 78 3.07 -8.34 -2.87
N TRP A 79 2.38 -8.04 -1.77
CA TRP A 79 2.96 -8.06 -0.43
C TRP A 79 3.40 -9.45 -0.01
N LYS A 80 2.61 -10.47 -0.35
CA LYS A 80 2.98 -11.87 -0.13
C LYS A 80 4.23 -12.27 -0.91
N LYS A 81 4.33 -11.82 -2.17
CA LYS A 81 5.49 -12.07 -3.04
C LYS A 81 6.75 -11.41 -2.49
N LEU A 82 6.67 -10.12 -2.12
CA LEU A 82 7.81 -9.35 -1.63
C LEU A 82 8.30 -9.81 -0.25
N ALA A 83 7.41 -10.32 0.62
CA ALA A 83 7.79 -10.88 1.92
C ALA A 83 8.79 -12.06 1.79
N ASN A 84 8.69 -12.83 0.72
CA ASN A 84 9.53 -14.00 0.44
C ASN A 84 10.63 -13.71 -0.61
N ASP A 85 10.77 -12.46 -1.06
CA ASP A 85 11.78 -12.07 -2.04
C ASP A 85 13.15 -11.89 -1.35
N LYS A 86 14.04 -12.88 -1.56
CA LYS A 86 15.38 -12.92 -0.96
C LYS A 86 16.33 -11.83 -1.46
N THR A 87 15.97 -11.10 -2.53
CA THR A 87 16.75 -9.94 -3.01
C THR A 87 16.51 -8.69 -2.16
N LEU A 88 15.49 -8.70 -1.29
CA LEU A 88 15.14 -7.57 -0.45
C LEU A 88 15.82 -7.63 0.90
N SER A 89 15.99 -6.46 1.52
CA SER A 89 16.44 -6.39 2.90
C SER A 89 15.47 -7.11 3.84
N ILE A 90 15.97 -7.51 5.00
CA ILE A 90 15.14 -8.16 6.01
C ILE A 90 13.99 -7.25 6.48
N GLN A 91 14.25 -5.96 6.66
CA GLN A 91 13.23 -4.99 7.07
C GLN A 91 12.14 -4.84 6.02
N ALA A 92 12.49 -4.84 4.73
CA ALA A 92 11.51 -4.75 3.65
C ALA A 92 10.62 -6.00 3.62
N ARG A 93 11.21 -7.19 3.81
CA ARG A 93 10.46 -8.46 3.90
C ARG A 93 9.51 -8.49 5.09
N LEU A 94 9.97 -8.04 6.26
CA LEU A 94 9.14 -7.92 7.47
C LEU A 94 7.97 -6.94 7.29
N ARG A 95 8.24 -5.73 6.79
CA ARG A 95 7.21 -4.72 6.48
C ARG A 95 6.19 -5.24 5.46
N SER A 96 6.64 -6.01 4.47
CA SER A 96 5.78 -6.61 3.46
C SER A 96 4.89 -7.72 4.03
N ALA A 97 5.46 -8.60 4.88
CA ALA A 97 4.71 -9.66 5.55
C ALA A 97 3.63 -9.09 6.48
N TYR A 98 3.99 -8.02 7.18
CA TYR A 98 3.08 -7.24 7.99
C TYR A 98 1.92 -6.67 7.15
N LEU A 99 2.20 -5.98 6.03
CA LEU A 99 1.16 -5.42 5.17
C LEU A 99 0.23 -6.48 4.57
N TYR A 100 0.78 -7.62 4.16
CA TYR A 100 -0.02 -8.77 3.73
C TYR A 100 -1.02 -9.18 4.82
N THR A 101 -0.53 -9.38 6.05
CA THR A 101 -1.34 -9.84 7.18
C THR A 101 -2.37 -8.81 7.58
N TYR A 102 -1.97 -7.53 7.61
CA TYR A 102 -2.86 -6.43 7.91
C TYR A 102 -4.06 -6.35 6.95
N LEU A 103 -3.82 -6.50 5.65
CA LEU A 103 -4.87 -6.39 4.63
C LEU A 103 -5.71 -7.67 4.51
N SER A 104 -5.06 -8.84 4.53
CA SER A 104 -5.72 -10.14 4.33
C SER A 104 -6.36 -10.71 5.59
N LYS A 105 -5.94 -10.24 6.76
CA LYS A 105 -6.25 -10.83 8.08
C LYS A 105 -5.80 -12.30 8.20
N LYS A 106 -4.82 -12.71 7.39
CA LYS A 106 -4.24 -14.06 7.41
C LYS A 106 -2.75 -13.96 7.76
N PRO A 107 -2.26 -14.71 8.75
CA PRO A 107 -0.84 -14.72 9.08
C PRO A 107 -0.03 -15.30 7.92
N LEU A 108 1.15 -14.74 7.69
CA LEU A 108 2.11 -15.25 6.71
C LEU A 108 3.25 -15.98 7.42
N LYS A 109 3.49 -17.24 7.03
CA LYS A 109 4.69 -17.96 7.46
C LYS A 109 5.90 -17.44 6.69
N LEU A 110 6.95 -17.06 7.41
CA LEU A 110 8.21 -16.60 6.85
C LEU A 110 9.21 -17.75 6.74
N ASP A 111 10.10 -17.66 5.76
CA ASP A 111 11.22 -18.58 5.53
C ASP A 111 12.48 -18.21 6.35
N PHE A 112 12.37 -17.23 7.24
CA PHE A 112 13.43 -16.79 8.13
C PHE A 112 12.92 -16.56 9.55
N ASP A 113 13.83 -16.65 10.50
CA ASP A 113 13.57 -16.43 11.92
C ASP A 113 13.46 -14.95 12.24
N ILE A 114 12.33 -14.55 12.83
CA ILE A 114 12.03 -13.16 13.19
C ILE A 114 12.64 -12.74 14.52
N GLU A 115 12.97 -13.68 15.42
CA GLU A 115 13.42 -13.35 16.77
C GLU A 115 14.74 -12.54 16.75
N LYS A 116 15.58 -12.78 15.75
CA LYS A 116 16.82 -12.04 15.52
C LYS A 116 16.62 -10.55 15.18
N TYR A 117 15.42 -10.16 14.75
CA TYR A 117 15.11 -8.82 14.25
C TYR A 117 14.02 -8.12 15.08
N LYS A 118 13.55 -8.80 16.12
CA LYS A 118 12.50 -8.32 17.00
C LYS A 118 12.87 -6.98 17.62
N ASP A 119 11.95 -6.04 17.54
CA ASP A 119 12.09 -4.68 18.05
C ASP A 119 13.34 -3.95 17.54
N GLN A 120 13.86 -4.31 16.37
CA GLN A 120 14.90 -3.52 15.69
C GLN A 120 14.27 -2.51 14.76
N PHE A 121 13.27 -2.93 13.98
CA PHE A 121 12.65 -2.14 12.94
C PHE A 121 11.23 -1.71 13.30
N SER A 122 10.85 -0.51 12.87
CA SER A 122 9.48 -0.01 12.88
C SER A 122 8.85 -0.17 11.49
N PHE A 123 7.51 -0.16 11.40
CA PHE A 123 6.84 -0.15 10.09
C PHE A 123 7.24 1.10 9.28
N TYR A 124 7.12 2.28 9.88
CA TYR A 124 7.80 3.49 9.42
C TYR A 124 9.05 3.74 10.26
N HIS A 125 10.22 3.88 9.63
CA HIS A 125 11.52 3.94 10.32
C HIS A 125 11.59 5.01 11.42
N GLY A 126 11.01 6.19 11.17
CA GLY A 126 11.02 7.32 12.12
C GLY A 126 9.93 7.26 13.19
N ASN A 127 9.02 6.28 13.15
CA ASN A 127 7.94 6.20 14.15
C ASN A 127 8.48 5.60 15.45
N ARG A 128 8.42 6.39 16.52
CA ARG A 128 8.85 6.02 17.88
C ARG A 128 7.69 5.58 18.78
N SER A 129 6.44 5.83 18.39
CA SER A 129 5.30 5.34 19.18
C SER A 129 5.21 3.82 19.04
N LYS A 130 4.85 3.13 20.13
CA LYS A 130 4.50 1.70 20.12
C LYS A 130 3.06 1.47 19.65
N ASP A 131 2.32 2.53 19.35
CA ASP A 131 0.95 2.42 18.83
C ASP A 131 0.94 1.69 17.48
N GLY A 132 0.00 0.76 17.33
CA GLY A 132 -0.12 -0.05 16.14
C GLY A 132 -1.41 -0.87 16.14
N ASP A 133 -1.53 -1.73 15.15
CA ASP A 133 -2.71 -2.56 14.90
C ASP A 133 -2.64 -3.97 15.54
N GLY A 134 -1.56 -4.26 16.27
CA GLY A 134 -1.30 -5.56 16.88
C GLY A 134 -0.75 -6.64 15.92
N TYR A 135 -0.72 -6.41 14.61
CA TYR A 135 -0.13 -7.34 13.64
C TYR A 135 1.38 -7.14 13.47
N ALA A 136 1.87 -5.92 13.73
CA ALA A 136 3.30 -5.60 13.63
C ALA A 136 4.19 -6.50 14.51
N SER A 137 3.74 -6.80 15.73
CA SER A 137 4.49 -7.64 16.68
C SER A 137 4.62 -9.10 16.23
N MET A 138 3.68 -9.60 15.41
CA MET A 138 3.77 -10.95 14.82
C MET A 138 4.98 -11.10 13.88
N PHE A 139 5.51 -9.98 13.40
CA PHE A 139 6.67 -9.91 12.51
C PHE A 139 7.87 -9.22 13.17
N GLY A 140 7.85 -9.05 14.50
CA GLY A 140 8.95 -8.41 15.24
C GLY A 140 9.12 -6.91 14.98
N LEU A 141 8.13 -6.24 14.38
CA LEU A 141 8.16 -4.79 14.18
C LEU A 141 7.70 -4.05 15.46
N LYS A 142 8.38 -2.95 15.79
CA LYS A 142 8.07 -2.10 16.96
C LYS A 142 6.67 -1.51 16.96
N ASN A 143 6.16 -1.19 15.76
CA ASN A 143 4.86 -0.57 15.54
C ASN A 143 4.32 -0.88 14.15
N GLY A 144 3.04 -0.60 13.96
CA GLY A 144 2.32 -0.79 12.71
C GLY A 144 1.61 0.48 12.25
N LEU A 145 0.63 0.30 11.38
CA LEU A 145 -0.27 1.34 10.92
C LEU A 145 -1.13 1.88 12.06
N ASN A 146 -1.35 3.19 12.03
CA ASN A 146 -2.33 3.82 12.89
C ASN A 146 -3.73 3.58 12.30
N ASN A 147 -4.46 2.62 12.87
CA ASN A 147 -5.81 2.26 12.41
C ASN A 147 -6.79 3.44 12.40
N MET A 148 -6.69 4.34 13.38
CA MET A 148 -7.58 5.50 13.46
C MET A 148 -7.36 6.42 12.25
N ARG A 149 -6.10 6.72 11.94
CA ARG A 149 -5.74 7.57 10.79
C ARG A 149 -6.03 6.90 9.45
N PHE A 150 -5.77 5.60 9.34
CA PHE A 150 -6.12 4.86 8.13
C PHE A 150 -7.64 4.82 7.91
N ASN A 151 -8.43 4.62 8.96
CA ASN A 151 -9.89 4.65 8.88
C ASN A 151 -10.43 6.05 8.57
N GLN A 152 -9.83 7.11 9.14
CA GLN A 152 -10.16 8.49 8.80
C GLN A 152 -9.91 8.75 7.31
N PHE A 153 -8.70 8.44 6.82
CA PHE A 153 -8.35 8.59 5.41
C PHE A 153 -9.28 7.79 4.49
N LYS A 154 -9.61 6.55 4.85
CA LYS A 154 -10.56 5.72 4.09
C LYS A 154 -11.95 6.36 4.01
N SER A 155 -12.36 7.10 5.05
CA SER A 155 -13.69 7.71 5.12
C SER A 155 -13.77 9.07 4.44
N THR A 156 -12.71 9.90 4.55
CA THR A 156 -12.72 11.30 4.09
C THR A 156 -11.84 11.55 2.86
N GLY A 157 -10.93 10.63 2.53
CA GLY A 157 -9.87 10.85 1.54
C GLY A 157 -8.77 11.81 2.01
N SER A 158 -8.79 12.23 3.28
CA SER A 158 -7.84 13.21 3.86
C SER A 158 -7.47 12.87 5.32
N PHE A 159 -6.45 13.55 5.84
CA PHE A 159 -6.13 13.56 7.27
C PHE A 159 -6.84 14.68 8.02
#